data_AF-A0A2G1XXH5-F1
#
_entry.id   AF-A0A2G1XXH5-F1
#
_cell.length_a   1.000
_cell.length_b   1.000
_cell.length_c   1.000
_cell.angle_alpha   90.00
_cell.angle_beta   90.00
_cell.angle_gamma   90.00
#
_symmetry.space_group_name_H-M   'P 1'
#
loop_
_entity.id
_entity.type
_entity.pdbx_description
1 polymer ?
#
loop_
_entity_poly.entity_id
_entity_poly.type
_entity_poly.pdbx_seq_one_letter_code
_entity_poly.pdbx_strand_id
1 'polypeptide(L)'
;MSQIHPLDMSESIKLLETADIADNLYHYDYNTKHLLSLLAKNIEVDDPAYMSSFRSFEGEVFENFVYEKLLRYAQDNEYIEKFVLKGFHQNKHKAYANTLSISEKEQIVYRTKSREISEFDAMFVTVKNELYFVEMTLVKSVLKLRRRLRKKKALLEIIFPNYEIKALIILNDGATGAKQFPDYCKVWFTKEFSAGDVLDQIIAKDKRQLVPKDIINGGCMIEAHELKLHPFRYYNTMSWITKTIRSHKKHILDMSFLMNFKVQRYHDLYNKFYVGYLNVENATKMLKLEGEYADTQRVMVALEKKHSDEIVLTYYIQTGRKKLYLYTIENGKITKEKKDPYGITVTEVFHINKQMDNSYEMNLTHIGVVKKLLKDRFTSAITKED
;
A
#
# COMPACT_ATOMS: atom_id res chain seq x y z
N MET A 1 -13.08 32.27 -19.02
CA MET A 1 -13.72 30.95 -18.93
C MET A 1 -12.68 30.00 -18.36
N SER A 2 -12.82 29.58 -17.10
CA SER A 2 -11.92 28.58 -16.53
C SER A 2 -12.07 27.30 -17.34
N GLN A 3 -10.98 26.82 -17.93
CA GLN A 3 -10.96 25.51 -18.56
C GLN A 3 -11.34 24.49 -17.49
N ILE A 4 -12.52 23.87 -17.64
CA ILE A 4 -12.94 22.74 -16.82
C ILE A 4 -11.86 21.67 -16.97
N HIS A 5 -11.27 21.22 -15.87
CA HIS A 5 -10.21 20.23 -15.95
C HIS A 5 -10.85 18.91 -16.40
N PRO A 6 -10.24 18.13 -17.30
CA PRO A 6 -10.84 16.90 -17.87
C PRO A 6 -11.22 15.78 -16.88
N LEU A 7 -10.96 15.98 -15.60
CA LEU A 7 -11.21 15.02 -14.50
C LEU A 7 -11.88 15.73 -13.34
N ASP A 8 -12.82 16.62 -13.61
CA ASP A 8 -13.61 17.26 -12.56
C ASP A 8 -14.70 16.31 -12.08
N MET A 9 -14.90 16.29 -10.76
CA MET A 9 -15.84 15.38 -10.10
C MET A 9 -17.27 15.71 -10.54
N SER A 10 -18.07 14.68 -10.84
CA SER A 10 -19.49 14.88 -11.12
C SER A 10 -20.25 15.26 -9.83
N GLU A 11 -21.34 16.02 -9.97
CA GLU A 11 -22.20 16.32 -8.82
C GLU A 11 -22.78 15.04 -8.20
N SER A 12 -23.06 14.00 -9.00
CA SER A 12 -23.56 12.73 -8.49
C SER A 12 -22.59 12.03 -7.52
N ILE A 13 -21.27 12.07 -7.80
CA ILE A 13 -20.23 11.57 -6.88
C ILE A 13 -20.13 12.48 -5.64
N LYS A 14 -20.09 13.79 -5.86
CA LYS A 14 -19.93 14.79 -4.79
C LYS A 14 -21.07 14.73 -3.77
N LEU A 15 -22.30 14.58 -4.26
CA LEU A 15 -23.52 14.56 -3.46
C LEU A 15 -23.90 13.17 -2.97
N LEU A 16 -23.15 12.13 -3.36
CA LEU A 16 -23.37 10.73 -2.99
C LEU A 16 -24.74 10.19 -3.40
N GLU A 17 -25.21 10.54 -4.61
CA GLU A 17 -26.50 10.08 -5.11
C GLU A 17 -26.46 8.57 -5.42
N THR A 18 -27.50 7.80 -5.08
CA THR A 18 -27.48 6.33 -5.20
C THR A 18 -28.39 5.77 -6.30
N ALA A 19 -29.26 6.59 -6.92
CA ALA A 19 -30.39 6.11 -7.71
C ALA A 19 -30.01 5.18 -8.89
N ASP A 20 -28.91 5.46 -9.56
CA ASP A 20 -28.34 4.73 -10.70
C ASP A 20 -27.51 3.49 -10.31
N ILE A 21 -27.17 3.32 -9.04
CA ILE A 21 -26.28 2.23 -8.55
C ILE A 21 -26.85 1.42 -7.39
N ALA A 22 -28.02 1.80 -6.86
CA ALA A 22 -28.55 1.29 -5.60
C ALA A 22 -28.63 -0.24 -5.58
N ASP A 23 -29.20 -0.87 -6.61
CA ASP A 23 -29.31 -2.33 -6.67
C ASP A 23 -27.94 -3.02 -6.81
N ASN A 24 -27.00 -2.44 -7.56
CA ASN A 24 -25.62 -2.95 -7.69
C ASN A 24 -24.91 -3.04 -6.34
N LEU A 25 -25.12 -2.08 -5.43
CA LEU A 25 -24.49 -2.09 -4.12
C LEU A 25 -24.84 -3.33 -3.30
N TYR A 26 -26.04 -3.89 -3.47
CA TYR A 26 -26.48 -5.09 -2.75
C TYR A 26 -25.98 -6.40 -3.37
N HIS A 27 -25.29 -6.34 -4.51
CA HIS A 27 -24.69 -7.52 -5.16
C HIS A 27 -23.24 -7.79 -4.74
N TYR A 28 -22.63 -6.90 -3.94
CA TYR A 28 -21.32 -7.08 -3.33
C TYR A 28 -21.39 -7.92 -2.05
N ASP A 29 -20.37 -8.75 -1.79
CA ASP A 29 -20.28 -9.60 -0.60
C ASP A 29 -19.54 -8.86 0.53
N TYR A 30 -20.28 -8.06 1.30
CA TYR A 30 -19.72 -7.30 2.43
C TYR A 30 -19.38 -8.18 3.62
N ASN A 31 -18.28 -7.88 4.30
CA ASN A 31 -17.87 -8.61 5.51
C ASN A 31 -18.68 -8.19 6.74
N THR A 32 -19.93 -8.65 6.83
CA THR A 32 -20.91 -8.24 7.86
C THR A 32 -21.05 -9.23 9.01
N LYS A 33 -20.45 -10.43 8.94
CA LYS A 33 -20.68 -11.51 9.92
C LYS A 33 -20.45 -11.09 11.37
N HIS A 34 -19.37 -10.36 11.64
CA HIS A 34 -19.07 -9.89 12.99
C HIS A 34 -20.05 -8.81 13.45
N LEU A 35 -20.34 -7.83 12.59
CA LEU A 35 -21.29 -6.76 12.85
C LEU A 35 -22.69 -7.30 13.18
N LEU A 36 -23.19 -8.24 12.37
CA LEU A 36 -24.47 -8.91 12.60
C LEU A 36 -24.49 -9.70 13.91
N SER A 37 -23.36 -10.33 14.29
CA SER A 37 -23.25 -11.00 15.59
C SER A 37 -23.29 -10.04 16.77
N LEU A 38 -22.81 -8.81 16.64
CA LEU A 38 -22.89 -7.79 17.69
C LEU A 38 -24.33 -7.27 17.85
N LEU A 39 -25.01 -7.02 16.72
CA LEU A 39 -26.42 -6.64 16.70
C LEU A 39 -27.32 -7.71 17.32
N ALA A 40 -27.10 -8.99 16.99
CA ALA A 40 -27.85 -10.09 17.57
C ALA A 40 -27.65 -10.23 19.10
N LYS A 41 -26.57 -9.66 19.65
CA LYS A 41 -26.29 -9.59 21.09
C LYS A 41 -26.80 -8.30 21.74
N ASN A 42 -27.50 -7.44 21.00
CA ASN A 42 -27.95 -6.12 21.44
C ASN A 42 -26.82 -5.26 22.01
N ILE A 43 -25.62 -5.33 21.41
CA ILE A 43 -24.52 -4.42 21.74
C ILE A 43 -24.91 -3.00 21.32
N GLU A 44 -24.68 -2.02 22.19
CA GLU A 44 -25.01 -0.62 21.93
C GLU A 44 -24.16 -0.05 20.78
N VAL A 45 -24.73 0.92 20.06
CA VAL A 45 -24.12 1.50 18.84
C VAL A 45 -22.86 2.28 19.16
N ASP A 46 -22.74 2.83 20.37
CA ASP A 46 -21.56 3.56 20.85
C ASP A 46 -20.49 2.64 21.44
N ASP A 47 -20.76 1.34 21.58
CA ASP A 47 -19.77 0.37 22.03
C ASP A 47 -18.57 0.35 21.05
N PRO A 48 -17.32 0.37 21.55
CA PRO A 48 -16.13 0.39 20.70
C PRO A 48 -16.04 -0.78 19.71
N ALA A 49 -16.53 -1.97 20.07
CA ALA A 49 -16.53 -3.12 19.17
C ALA A 49 -17.54 -2.94 18.03
N TYR A 50 -18.73 -2.43 18.33
CA TYR A 50 -19.73 -2.10 17.31
C TYR A 50 -19.18 -1.02 16.38
N MET A 51 -18.72 0.10 16.94
CA MET A 51 -18.18 1.23 16.17
C MET A 51 -17.05 0.81 15.24
N SER A 52 -16.11 0.01 15.73
CA SER A 52 -15.00 -0.51 14.93
C SER A 52 -15.50 -1.39 13.77
N SER A 53 -16.43 -2.31 14.06
CA SER A 53 -16.99 -3.22 13.07
C SER A 53 -17.84 -2.48 12.02
N PHE A 54 -18.66 -1.53 12.44
CA PHE A 54 -19.47 -0.69 11.57
C PHE A 54 -18.61 0.20 10.67
N ARG A 55 -17.56 0.85 11.20
CA ARG A 55 -16.65 1.67 10.39
C ARG A 55 -15.90 0.86 9.33
N SER A 56 -15.54 -0.39 9.63
CA SER A 56 -14.95 -1.29 8.64
C SER A 56 -15.93 -1.60 7.52
N PHE A 57 -17.18 -1.93 7.86
CA PHE A 57 -18.25 -2.16 6.89
C PHE A 57 -18.56 -0.91 6.06
N GLU A 58 -18.72 0.24 6.71
CA GLU A 58 -19.00 1.52 6.06
C GLU A 58 -17.91 1.91 5.06
N GLY A 59 -16.64 1.63 5.38
CA GLY A 59 -15.53 1.82 4.45
C GLY A 59 -15.62 0.94 3.20
N GLU A 60 -16.03 -0.33 3.35
CA GLU A 60 -16.21 -1.26 2.24
C GLU A 60 -17.38 -0.83 1.33
N VAL A 61 -18.51 -0.41 1.91
CA VAL A 61 -19.65 0.11 1.16
C VAL A 61 -19.29 1.41 0.43
N PHE A 62 -18.58 2.32 1.09
CA PHE A 62 -18.11 3.56 0.46
C PHE A 62 -17.22 3.26 -0.75
N GLU A 63 -16.34 2.27 -0.62
CA GLU A 63 -15.44 1.89 -1.70
C GLU A 63 -16.21 1.40 -2.93
N ASN A 64 -17.17 0.50 -2.74
CA ASN A 64 -18.00 -0.02 -3.82
C ASN A 64 -18.92 1.06 -4.39
N PHE A 65 -19.48 1.95 -3.55
CA PHE A 65 -20.23 3.12 -3.99
C PHE A 65 -19.43 3.98 -4.96
N VAL A 66 -18.23 4.40 -4.55
CA VAL A 66 -17.40 5.28 -5.37
C VAL A 66 -16.93 4.55 -6.62
N TYR A 67 -16.59 3.27 -6.53
CA TYR A 67 -16.20 2.46 -7.69
C TYR A 67 -17.31 2.37 -8.75
N GLU A 68 -18.55 2.07 -8.35
CA GLU A 68 -19.72 2.04 -9.25
C GLU A 68 -19.98 3.39 -9.92
N LYS A 69 -19.73 4.49 -9.21
CA LYS A 69 -19.82 5.83 -9.78
C LYS A 69 -18.68 6.16 -10.74
N LEU A 70 -17.47 5.75 -10.41
CA LEU A 70 -16.31 5.92 -11.28
C LEU A 70 -16.44 5.15 -12.59
N LEU A 71 -17.07 3.96 -12.56
CA LEU A 71 -17.40 3.21 -13.77
C LEU A 71 -18.29 4.04 -14.71
N ARG A 72 -19.43 4.54 -14.21
CA ARG A 72 -20.35 5.36 -15.02
C ARG A 72 -19.70 6.65 -15.49
N TYR A 73 -18.96 7.32 -14.59
CA TYR A 73 -18.16 8.49 -14.94
C TYR A 73 -17.17 8.22 -16.09
N ALA A 74 -16.52 7.05 -16.10
CA ALA A 74 -15.58 6.67 -17.15
C ALA A 74 -16.24 6.34 -18.49
N GLN A 75 -17.48 5.84 -18.49
CA GLN A 75 -18.23 5.62 -19.74
C GLN A 75 -18.54 6.94 -20.46
N ASP A 76 -18.84 7.99 -19.70
CA ASP A 76 -19.27 9.28 -20.23
C ASP A 76 -18.11 10.28 -20.42
N ASN A 77 -16.89 9.94 -19.98
CA ASN A 77 -15.74 10.83 -20.04
C ASN A 77 -14.71 10.38 -21.09
N GLU A 78 -14.72 11.03 -22.25
CA GLU A 78 -13.79 10.78 -23.37
C GLU A 78 -12.30 10.97 -23.01
N TYR A 79 -11.99 11.65 -21.90
CA TYR A 79 -10.61 11.77 -21.42
C TYR A 79 -10.05 10.46 -20.87
N ILE A 80 -10.92 9.53 -20.46
CA ILE A 80 -10.55 8.20 -19.95
C ILE A 80 -10.51 7.22 -21.12
N GLU A 81 -9.30 6.82 -21.51
CA GLU A 81 -9.09 5.84 -22.58
C GLU A 81 -9.36 4.42 -22.10
N LYS A 82 -8.96 4.09 -20.86
CA LYS A 82 -9.13 2.75 -20.28
C LYS A 82 -9.52 2.83 -18.82
N PHE A 83 -10.47 2.01 -18.39
CA PHE A 83 -10.85 1.86 -16.99
C PHE A 83 -10.76 0.38 -16.58
N VAL A 84 -10.06 0.09 -15.48
CA VAL A 84 -9.81 -1.28 -15.04
C VAL A 84 -10.99 -1.81 -14.25
N LEU A 85 -11.60 -2.89 -14.75
CA LEU A 85 -12.71 -3.57 -14.11
C LEU A 85 -12.27 -4.36 -12.86
N LYS A 86 -13.13 -4.38 -11.83
CA LYS A 86 -13.05 -5.19 -10.61
C LYS A 86 -14.46 -5.66 -10.20
N GLY A 87 -14.57 -6.49 -9.16
CA GLY A 87 -15.87 -6.97 -8.71
C GLY A 87 -16.50 -7.94 -9.71
N PHE A 88 -17.83 -7.98 -9.70
CA PHE A 88 -18.62 -8.75 -10.65
C PHE A 88 -18.62 -8.19 -12.09
N HIS A 89 -17.94 -7.05 -12.34
CA HIS A 89 -17.80 -6.50 -13.68
C HIS A 89 -16.76 -7.21 -14.55
N GLN A 90 -15.88 -8.01 -13.95
CA GLN A 90 -14.84 -8.76 -14.66
C GLN A 90 -15.07 -10.28 -14.57
N ASN A 91 -14.67 -11.03 -15.59
CA ASN A 91 -14.69 -12.49 -15.56
C ASN A 91 -13.73 -13.05 -14.48
N LYS A 92 -14.14 -14.17 -13.86
CA LYS A 92 -13.53 -14.70 -12.63
C LYS A 92 -12.01 -14.96 -12.72
N HIS A 93 -11.39 -14.63 -11.59
CA HIS A 93 -10.06 -14.98 -11.06
C HIS A 93 -9.17 -15.86 -11.94
N LYS A 94 -8.18 -15.22 -12.56
CA LYS A 94 -6.90 -15.88 -12.85
C LYS A 94 -5.82 -15.19 -12.02
N ALA A 95 -5.33 -15.92 -11.03
CA ALA A 95 -4.21 -15.49 -10.18
C ALA A 95 -2.90 -15.59 -10.98
N TYR A 96 -2.71 -14.63 -11.89
CA TYR A 96 -1.49 -14.54 -12.67
C TYR A 96 -0.36 -13.95 -11.79
N ALA A 97 0.81 -14.59 -11.84
CA ALA A 97 1.98 -14.13 -11.09
C ALA A 97 2.73 -13.01 -11.83
N ASN A 98 3.23 -12.03 -11.07
CA ASN A 98 3.99 -10.87 -11.57
C ASN A 98 3.17 -9.98 -12.51
N THR A 99 1.88 -9.81 -12.21
CA THR A 99 0.98 -8.94 -12.96
C THR A 99 -0.07 -8.29 -12.05
N LEU A 100 -0.79 -7.33 -12.61
CA LEU A 100 -2.10 -6.92 -12.11
C LEU A 100 -3.12 -8.06 -12.32
N SER A 101 -3.93 -8.29 -11.31
CA SER A 101 -4.97 -9.32 -11.27
C SER A 101 -6.06 -8.92 -10.27
N ILE A 102 -7.15 -9.67 -10.25
CA ILE A 102 -8.23 -9.49 -9.27
C ILE A 102 -8.03 -10.47 -8.11
N SER A 103 -7.99 -9.96 -6.88
CA SER A 103 -7.84 -10.74 -5.66
C SER A 103 -9.10 -11.56 -5.36
N GLU A 104 -9.04 -12.45 -4.37
CA GLU A 104 -10.22 -13.19 -3.89
C GLU A 104 -11.28 -12.25 -3.28
N LYS A 105 -10.87 -11.07 -2.83
CA LYS A 105 -11.77 -10.00 -2.34
C LYS A 105 -12.25 -9.07 -3.47
N GLU A 106 -12.08 -9.50 -4.71
CA GLU A 106 -12.45 -8.76 -5.91
C GLU A 106 -11.75 -7.39 -6.09
N GLN A 107 -10.58 -7.22 -5.46
CA GLN A 107 -9.78 -5.99 -5.54
C GLN A 107 -8.71 -6.07 -6.62
N ILE A 108 -8.34 -4.92 -7.20
CA ILE A 108 -7.23 -4.84 -8.15
C ILE A 108 -5.92 -4.95 -7.37
N VAL A 109 -5.11 -5.98 -7.62
CA VAL A 109 -3.87 -6.23 -6.90
C VAL A 109 -2.70 -6.49 -7.83
N TYR A 110 -1.52 -5.99 -7.48
CA TYR A 110 -0.26 -6.47 -8.05
C TYR A 110 0.28 -7.63 -7.22
N ARG A 111 0.47 -8.79 -7.85
CA ARG A 111 0.92 -10.02 -7.19
C ARG A 111 2.33 -10.40 -7.61
N THR A 112 3.22 -10.69 -6.65
CA THR A 112 4.48 -11.40 -6.89
C THR A 112 4.35 -12.85 -6.45
N LYS A 113 4.51 -13.81 -7.37
CA LYS A 113 4.25 -15.24 -7.10
C LYS A 113 2.90 -15.45 -6.41
N SER A 114 2.88 -15.69 -5.09
CA SER A 114 1.67 -15.90 -4.28
C SER A 114 1.31 -14.74 -3.34
N ARG A 115 2.05 -13.62 -3.34
CA ARG A 115 1.87 -12.51 -2.40
C ARG A 115 1.42 -11.24 -3.10
N GLU A 116 0.43 -10.59 -2.53
CA GLU A 116 -0.02 -9.25 -2.93
C GLU A 116 0.97 -8.21 -2.40
N ILE A 117 1.44 -7.34 -3.29
CA ILE A 117 2.36 -6.24 -2.96
C ILE A 117 1.58 -4.96 -2.70
N SER A 118 0.55 -4.74 -3.50
CA SER A 118 -0.30 -3.56 -3.46
C SER A 118 -1.68 -3.93 -3.97
N GLU A 119 -2.66 -3.22 -3.43
CA GLU A 119 -4.07 -3.27 -3.76
C GLU A 119 -4.49 -1.85 -4.20
N PHE A 120 -5.41 -1.72 -5.13
CA PHE A 120 -5.87 -0.45 -5.68
C PHE A 120 -7.39 -0.43 -5.71
N ASP A 121 -7.98 0.66 -5.24
CA ASP A 121 -9.43 0.78 -5.09
C ASP A 121 -10.09 0.95 -6.48
N ALA A 122 -9.44 1.69 -7.38
CA ALA A 122 -9.72 1.72 -8.82
C ALA A 122 -8.47 2.13 -9.61
N MET A 123 -8.47 1.87 -10.92
CA MET A 123 -7.39 2.29 -11.82
C MET A 123 -7.94 2.68 -13.20
N PHE A 124 -7.37 3.71 -13.81
CA PHE A 124 -7.72 4.11 -15.19
C PHE A 124 -6.54 4.78 -15.90
N VAL A 125 -6.59 4.80 -17.22
CA VAL A 125 -5.61 5.43 -18.12
C VAL A 125 -6.32 6.52 -18.92
N THR A 126 -5.66 7.66 -19.05
CA THR A 126 -6.17 8.80 -19.82
C THR A 126 -5.59 8.82 -21.23
N VAL A 127 -6.23 9.56 -22.13
CA VAL A 127 -5.73 9.80 -23.50
C VAL A 127 -4.35 10.48 -23.55
N LYS A 128 -3.87 11.03 -22.42
CA LYS A 128 -2.52 11.60 -22.28
C LYS A 128 -1.49 10.58 -21.79
N ASN A 129 -1.82 9.30 -21.76
CA ASN A 129 -0.94 8.24 -21.29
C ASN A 129 -0.53 8.43 -19.81
N GLU A 130 -1.47 8.97 -19.03
CA GLU A 130 -1.38 9.06 -17.57
C GLU A 130 -2.11 7.86 -16.97
N LEU A 131 -1.48 7.17 -16.03
CA LEU A 131 -2.13 6.09 -15.28
C LEU A 131 -2.49 6.60 -13.89
N TYR A 132 -3.79 6.68 -13.64
CA TYR A 132 -4.36 7.04 -12.35
C TYR A 132 -4.65 5.77 -11.55
N PHE A 133 -4.13 5.73 -10.32
CA PHE A 133 -4.66 4.85 -9.29
C PHE A 133 -5.51 5.66 -8.32
N VAL A 134 -6.59 5.07 -7.85
CA VAL A 134 -7.55 5.74 -6.97
C VAL A 134 -7.36 5.24 -5.54
N GLU A 135 -7.35 6.17 -4.59
CA GLU A 135 -7.53 5.87 -3.17
C GLU A 135 -8.77 6.56 -2.65
N MET A 136 -9.59 5.83 -1.90
CA MET A 136 -10.74 6.37 -1.21
C MET A 136 -10.65 6.08 0.29
N THR A 137 -11.05 7.05 1.12
CA THR A 137 -11.08 6.85 2.57
C THR A 137 -12.06 7.78 3.28
N LEU A 138 -12.73 7.21 4.28
CA LEU A 138 -13.57 7.95 5.23
C LEU A 138 -12.76 8.55 6.41
N VAL A 139 -11.45 8.29 6.47
CA VAL A 139 -10.61 8.69 7.61
C VAL A 139 -10.28 10.19 7.53
N LYS A 140 -10.55 10.91 8.64
CA LYS A 140 -10.34 12.37 8.74
C LYS A 140 -8.87 12.81 8.65
N SER A 141 -7.90 11.95 8.96
CA SER A 141 -6.47 12.27 8.89
C SER A 141 -5.76 11.45 7.81
N VAL A 142 -5.18 12.13 6.82
CA VAL A 142 -4.57 11.49 5.65
C VAL A 142 -3.06 11.25 5.76
N LEU A 143 -2.45 11.45 6.93
CA LEU A 143 -0.99 11.29 7.11
C LEU A 143 -0.49 9.89 6.76
N LYS A 144 -1.22 8.85 7.20
CA LYS A 144 -0.89 7.45 6.87
C LYS A 144 -1.09 7.13 5.38
N LEU A 145 -2.05 7.80 4.73
CA LEU A 145 -2.35 7.62 3.32
C LEU A 145 -1.15 8.03 2.45
N ARG A 146 -0.46 9.14 2.79
CA ARG A 146 0.73 9.61 2.05
C ARG A 146 1.82 8.54 1.91
N ARG A 147 2.07 7.74 2.95
CA ARG A 147 3.04 6.62 2.90
C ARG A 147 2.58 5.51 1.94
N ARG A 148 1.28 5.22 1.94
CA ARG A 148 0.67 4.22 1.03
C ARG A 148 0.76 4.68 -0.42
N LEU A 149 0.47 5.95 -0.68
CA LEU A 149 0.56 6.58 -2.01
C LEU A 149 1.98 6.50 -2.59
N ARG A 150 3.00 6.84 -1.80
CA ARG A 150 4.41 6.78 -2.25
C ARG A 150 4.79 5.36 -2.73
N LYS A 151 4.39 4.33 -1.97
CA LYS A 151 4.66 2.93 -2.33
C LYS A 151 3.92 2.50 -3.60
N LYS A 152 2.64 2.87 -3.71
CA LYS A 152 1.79 2.57 -4.89
C LYS A 152 2.36 3.24 -6.14
N LYS A 153 2.71 4.52 -6.05
CA LYS A 153 3.38 5.27 -7.14
C LYS A 153 4.70 4.62 -7.54
N ALA A 154 5.58 4.31 -6.57
CA ALA A 154 6.86 3.69 -6.86
C ALA A 154 6.73 2.33 -7.56
N LEU A 155 5.76 1.50 -7.13
CA LEU A 155 5.45 0.24 -7.82
C LEU A 155 5.03 0.48 -9.27
N LEU A 156 4.05 1.37 -9.48
CA LEU A 156 3.49 1.64 -10.80
C LEU A 156 4.55 2.25 -11.73
N GLU A 157 5.42 3.13 -11.25
CA GLU A 157 6.54 3.68 -12.04
C GLU A 157 7.56 2.60 -12.47
N ILE A 158 7.65 1.49 -11.75
CA ILE A 158 8.52 0.36 -12.09
C ILE A 158 7.87 -0.51 -13.16
N ILE A 159 6.58 -0.82 -13.01
CA ILE A 159 5.86 -1.75 -13.89
C ILE A 159 5.22 -1.08 -15.11
N PHE A 160 5.08 0.25 -15.10
CA PHE A 160 4.51 1.06 -16.18
C PHE A 160 5.43 2.24 -16.50
N PRO A 161 6.68 2.00 -16.94
CA PRO A 161 7.68 3.06 -17.11
C PRO A 161 7.32 4.08 -18.19
N ASN A 162 6.39 3.74 -19.08
CA ASN A 162 5.95 4.61 -20.16
C ASN A 162 4.75 5.49 -19.78
N TYR A 163 4.17 5.31 -18.60
CA TYR A 163 3.02 6.10 -18.14
C TYR A 163 3.46 7.15 -17.12
N GLU A 164 2.80 8.32 -17.15
CA GLU A 164 2.89 9.27 -16.03
C GLU A 164 1.96 8.78 -14.91
N ILE A 165 2.52 8.46 -13.74
CA ILE A 165 1.74 7.91 -12.63
C ILE A 165 1.13 9.03 -11.79
N LYS A 166 -0.21 9.07 -11.75
CA LYS A 166 -1.01 10.02 -10.97
C LYS A 166 -1.90 9.29 -9.99
N ALA A 167 -2.40 10.02 -8.99
CA ALA A 167 -3.34 9.51 -8.01
C ALA A 167 -4.60 10.36 -7.99
N LEU A 168 -5.76 9.72 -7.91
CA LEU A 168 -7.01 10.37 -7.57
C LEU A 168 -7.39 9.99 -6.14
N ILE A 169 -7.51 10.97 -5.26
CA ILE A 169 -7.81 10.77 -3.84
C ILE A 169 -9.23 11.25 -3.57
N ILE A 170 -10.09 10.37 -3.10
CA ILE A 170 -11.49 10.67 -2.80
C ILE A 170 -11.68 10.63 -1.28
N LEU A 171 -12.04 11.78 -0.72
CA LEU A 171 -12.18 12.00 0.72
C LEU A 171 -13.57 12.52 1.04
N ASN A 172 -14.03 12.29 2.27
CA ASN A 172 -15.18 13.02 2.79
C ASN A 172 -14.80 14.46 3.14
N ASP A 173 -15.79 15.34 3.07
CA ASP A 173 -15.69 16.68 3.60
C ASP A 173 -15.27 16.67 5.08
N GLY A 174 -14.48 17.66 5.48
CA GLY A 174 -13.85 17.73 6.80
C GLY A 174 -12.57 16.90 6.96
N ALA A 175 -12.09 16.20 5.92
CA ALA A 175 -10.76 15.57 5.96
C ALA A 175 -9.63 16.62 6.04
N THR A 176 -8.69 16.40 6.95
CA THR A 176 -7.57 17.30 7.25
C THR A 176 -6.27 16.79 6.65
N GLY A 177 -5.37 17.73 6.28
CA GLY A 177 -4.05 17.41 5.74
C GLY A 177 -4.00 17.18 4.23
N ALA A 178 -5.11 17.35 3.51
CA ALA A 178 -5.16 17.18 2.05
C ALA A 178 -4.22 18.14 1.29
N LYS A 179 -3.98 19.35 1.84
CA LYS A 179 -3.01 20.31 1.27
C LYS A 179 -1.56 19.81 1.27
N GLN A 180 -1.26 18.73 2.00
CA GLN A 180 0.08 18.14 2.07
C GLN A 180 0.26 16.97 1.08
N PHE A 181 -0.74 16.67 0.26
CA PHE A 181 -0.55 15.67 -0.79
C PHE A 181 0.45 16.16 -1.83
N PRO A 182 1.27 15.23 -2.37
CA PRO A 182 2.14 15.55 -3.49
C PRO A 182 1.38 15.95 -4.74
N ASP A 183 2.09 16.58 -5.65
CA ASP A 183 1.66 17.22 -6.90
C ASP A 183 0.99 16.22 -7.86
N TYR A 184 1.37 14.94 -7.78
CA TYR A 184 0.76 13.87 -8.58
C TYR A 184 -0.64 13.46 -8.10
N CYS A 185 -1.14 14.02 -7.00
CA CYS A 185 -2.44 13.72 -6.42
C CYS A 185 -3.47 14.77 -6.83
N LYS A 186 -4.55 14.36 -7.48
CA LYS A 186 -5.80 15.13 -7.55
C LYS A 186 -6.70 14.72 -6.40
N VAL A 187 -7.35 15.67 -5.73
CA VAL A 187 -8.21 15.41 -4.57
C VAL A 187 -9.64 15.80 -4.89
N TRP A 188 -10.58 14.91 -4.59
CA TRP A 188 -12.02 15.11 -4.64
C TRP A 188 -12.60 14.98 -3.24
N PHE A 189 -13.56 15.85 -2.91
CA PHE A 189 -14.26 15.86 -1.63
C PHE A 189 -15.74 15.55 -1.84
N THR A 190 -16.20 14.42 -1.31
CA THR A 190 -17.62 14.07 -1.26
C THR A 190 -18.27 14.64 0.00
N LYS A 191 -19.61 14.63 0.06
CA LYS A 191 -20.33 14.77 1.32
C LYS A 191 -19.94 13.66 2.31
N GLU A 192 -20.36 13.81 3.57
CA GLU A 192 -20.22 12.74 4.55
C GLU A 192 -21.06 11.53 4.13
N PHE A 193 -20.39 10.38 4.01
CA PHE A 193 -21.01 9.12 3.65
C PHE A 193 -21.45 8.34 4.88
N SER A 194 -22.60 7.66 4.79
CA SER A 194 -23.03 6.67 5.78
C SER A 194 -23.60 5.43 5.10
N ALA A 195 -23.29 4.26 5.66
CA ALA A 195 -23.79 2.98 5.18
C ALA A 195 -25.02 2.46 5.95
N GLY A 196 -25.68 3.31 6.75
CA GLY A 196 -26.85 2.94 7.57
C GLY A 196 -27.96 2.28 6.75
N ASP A 197 -28.39 2.93 5.67
CA ASP A 197 -29.44 2.41 4.78
C ASP A 197 -29.07 1.06 4.14
N VAL A 198 -27.78 0.85 3.85
CA VAL A 198 -27.29 -0.43 3.30
C VAL A 198 -27.33 -1.53 4.37
N LEU A 199 -26.92 -1.21 5.60
CA LEU A 199 -26.99 -2.14 6.72
C LEU A 199 -28.43 -2.53 7.05
N ASP A 200 -29.35 -1.56 7.09
CA ASP A 200 -30.77 -1.79 7.38
C ASP A 200 -31.40 -2.75 6.37
N GLN A 201 -31.06 -2.60 5.09
CA GLN A 201 -31.50 -3.51 4.03
C GLN A 201 -30.90 -4.93 4.17
N ILE A 202 -29.65 -5.04 4.63
CA ILE A 202 -29.02 -6.35 4.89
C ILE A 202 -29.70 -7.07 6.08
N ILE A 203 -30.16 -6.32 7.09
CA ILE A 203 -30.82 -6.85 8.29
C ILE A 203 -32.30 -7.18 8.03
N ALA A 204 -32.93 -6.49 7.08
CA ALA A 204 -34.36 -6.62 6.78
C ALA A 204 -34.76 -8.09 6.57
N LYS A 205 -35.82 -8.50 7.27
CA LYS A 205 -36.35 -9.88 7.20
C LYS A 205 -37.00 -10.17 5.85
N ASP A 206 -37.64 -9.16 5.26
CA ASP A 206 -38.22 -9.23 3.92
C ASP A 206 -37.15 -8.84 2.90
N LYS A 207 -36.48 -9.85 2.36
CA LYS A 207 -35.46 -9.63 1.33
C LYS A 207 -36.12 -9.01 0.10
N ARG A 208 -35.80 -7.74 -0.16
CA ARG A 208 -36.12 -7.07 -1.42
C ARG A 208 -35.68 -7.96 -2.58
N GLN A 209 -36.53 -8.10 -3.60
CA GLN A 209 -36.13 -8.70 -4.85
C GLN A 209 -35.18 -7.74 -5.57
N LEU A 210 -33.89 -8.08 -5.60
CA LEU A 210 -32.88 -7.30 -6.30
C LEU A 210 -33.07 -7.44 -7.81
N VAL A 211 -32.93 -6.32 -8.52
CA VAL A 211 -32.80 -6.32 -9.98
C VAL A 211 -31.48 -7.05 -10.34
N PRO A 212 -31.41 -7.75 -11.48
CA PRO A 212 -30.15 -8.36 -11.94
C PRO A 212 -29.00 -7.36 -11.97
N LYS A 213 -27.78 -7.87 -11.78
CA LYS A 213 -26.54 -7.07 -11.81
C LYS A 213 -26.47 -6.26 -13.10
N ASP A 214 -26.31 -4.95 -12.97
CA ASP A 214 -25.99 -4.09 -14.10
C ASP A 214 -24.48 -4.18 -14.37
N ILE A 215 -24.11 -4.99 -15.37
CA ILE A 215 -22.71 -5.30 -15.71
C ILE A 215 -22.22 -4.34 -16.79
N ILE A 216 -21.39 -3.38 -16.40
CA ILE A 216 -20.65 -2.49 -17.31
C ILE A 216 -19.35 -3.19 -17.78
N ASN A 217 -19.24 -3.49 -19.08
CA ASN A 217 -18.05 -4.17 -19.67
C ASN A 217 -17.71 -3.77 -21.12
N GLY A 218 -18.25 -2.64 -21.63
CA GLY A 218 -18.00 -2.14 -22.99
C GLY A 218 -17.23 -0.81 -23.02
N GLY A 219 -16.81 -0.37 -24.21
CA GLY A 219 -16.15 0.92 -24.41
C GLY A 219 -14.71 0.96 -23.90
N CYS A 220 -14.41 1.87 -22.97
CA CYS A 220 -13.08 2.03 -22.35
C CYS A 220 -12.78 0.97 -21.27
N MET A 221 -13.72 0.09 -20.96
CA MET A 221 -13.57 -0.89 -19.89
C MET A 221 -12.62 -2.03 -20.28
N ILE A 222 -11.65 -2.33 -19.42
CA ILE A 222 -10.66 -3.39 -19.66
C ILE A 222 -10.49 -4.29 -18.42
N GLU A 223 -10.10 -5.54 -18.64
CA GLU A 223 -9.66 -6.39 -17.54
C GLU A 223 -8.26 -5.98 -17.04
N ALA A 224 -7.98 -6.19 -15.75
CA ALA A 224 -6.70 -5.79 -15.13
C ALA A 224 -5.45 -6.37 -15.82
N HIS A 225 -5.57 -7.55 -16.43
CA HIS A 225 -4.48 -8.23 -17.10
C HIS A 225 -4.17 -7.69 -18.52
N GLU A 226 -5.05 -6.87 -19.08
CA GLU A 226 -4.87 -6.25 -20.40
C GLU A 226 -3.89 -5.07 -20.37
N LEU A 227 -3.65 -4.49 -19.18
CA LEU A 227 -2.59 -3.51 -18.98
C LEU A 227 -1.21 -4.19 -19.08
N LYS A 228 -0.56 -3.99 -20.23
CA LYS A 228 0.78 -4.52 -20.50
C LYS A 228 1.81 -3.88 -19.58
N LEU A 229 2.34 -4.68 -18.67
CA LEU A 229 3.38 -4.26 -17.72
C LEU A 229 4.79 -4.58 -18.20
N HIS A 230 5.73 -3.75 -17.76
CA HIS A 230 7.15 -4.04 -17.78
C HIS A 230 7.48 -5.11 -16.73
N PRO A 231 8.19 -6.20 -17.10
CA PRO A 231 8.52 -7.28 -16.17
C PRO A 231 9.24 -6.78 -14.91
N PHE A 232 8.72 -7.13 -13.74
CA PHE A 232 9.33 -6.80 -12.46
C PHE A 232 9.41 -8.03 -11.55
N ARG A 233 10.66 -8.42 -11.22
CA ARG A 233 10.93 -9.57 -10.34
C ARG A 233 11.30 -9.06 -8.94
N TYR A 234 10.30 -8.97 -8.07
CA TYR A 234 10.42 -8.39 -6.74
C TYR A 234 11.61 -8.92 -5.91
N TYR A 235 11.70 -10.24 -5.71
CA TYR A 235 12.76 -10.81 -4.87
C TYR A 235 14.13 -10.78 -5.55
N ASN A 236 14.19 -10.94 -6.88
CA ASN A 236 15.45 -10.85 -7.62
C ASN A 236 16.04 -9.43 -7.55
N THR A 237 15.18 -8.42 -7.65
CA THR A 237 15.59 -7.01 -7.54
C THR A 237 16.10 -6.72 -6.13
N MET A 238 15.40 -7.18 -5.10
CA MET A 238 15.87 -7.05 -3.71
C MET A 238 17.24 -7.71 -3.50
N SER A 239 17.43 -8.92 -4.02
CA SER A 239 18.73 -9.62 -3.99
C SER A 239 19.83 -8.85 -4.70
N TRP A 240 19.54 -8.31 -5.88
CA TRP A 240 20.49 -7.51 -6.64
C TRP A 240 20.90 -6.24 -5.89
N ILE A 241 19.94 -5.53 -5.27
CA ILE A 241 20.22 -4.34 -4.46
C ILE A 241 21.11 -4.70 -3.27
N THR A 242 20.76 -5.74 -2.50
CA THR A 242 21.55 -6.19 -1.35
C THR A 242 22.98 -6.58 -1.73
N LYS A 243 23.18 -7.25 -2.86
CA LYS A 243 24.52 -7.60 -3.34
C LYS A 243 25.30 -6.37 -3.80
N THR A 244 24.67 -5.51 -4.59
CA THR A 244 25.35 -4.37 -5.23
C THR A 244 25.75 -3.32 -4.20
N ILE A 245 24.86 -3.01 -3.24
CA ILE A 245 25.14 -2.02 -2.19
C ILE A 245 26.29 -2.42 -1.26
N ARG A 246 26.62 -3.72 -1.20
CA ARG A 246 27.74 -4.31 -0.43
C ARG A 246 28.93 -4.73 -1.30
N SER A 247 28.89 -4.49 -2.61
CA SER A 247 29.91 -4.98 -3.54
C SER A 247 31.23 -4.21 -3.49
N HIS A 248 31.26 -3.02 -2.89
CA HIS A 248 32.45 -2.17 -2.86
C HIS A 248 33.54 -2.76 -1.96
N LYS A 249 34.76 -2.92 -2.50
CA LYS A 249 35.87 -3.58 -1.79
C LYS A 249 36.36 -2.85 -0.53
N LYS A 250 36.23 -1.51 -0.49
CA LYS A 250 36.74 -0.67 0.60
C LYS A 250 35.66 -0.07 1.51
N HIS A 251 34.40 -0.12 1.09
CA HIS A 251 33.32 0.59 1.79
C HIS A 251 32.26 -0.39 2.23
N ILE A 252 31.85 -0.28 3.49
CA ILE A 252 30.78 -1.12 4.03
C ILE A 252 29.43 -0.83 3.36
N LEU A 253 29.27 0.36 2.77
CA LEU A 253 28.05 0.78 2.09
C LEU A 253 28.40 1.63 0.87
N ASP A 254 27.93 1.22 -0.31
CA ASP A 254 28.03 2.03 -1.52
C ASP A 254 26.94 3.12 -1.53
N MET A 255 27.31 4.31 -1.06
CA MET A 255 26.40 5.47 -1.03
C MET A 255 26.06 5.99 -2.43
N SER A 256 26.95 5.84 -3.41
CA SER A 256 26.66 6.28 -4.78
C SER A 256 25.55 5.44 -5.39
N PHE A 257 25.64 4.12 -5.22
CA PHE A 257 24.60 3.19 -5.62
C PHE A 257 23.30 3.43 -4.85
N LEU A 258 23.35 3.54 -3.52
CA LEU A 258 22.15 3.77 -2.69
C LEU A 258 21.40 5.04 -3.12
N MET A 259 22.12 6.13 -3.38
CA MET A 259 21.52 7.42 -3.70
C MET A 259 21.20 7.59 -5.20
N ASN A 260 21.45 6.58 -6.03
CA ASN A 260 21.01 6.59 -7.42
C ASN A 260 19.48 6.70 -7.50
N PHE A 261 18.96 7.55 -8.37
CA PHE A 261 17.51 7.80 -8.48
C PHE A 261 16.69 6.53 -8.76
N LYS A 262 17.21 5.58 -9.55
CA LYS A 262 16.52 4.30 -9.83
C LYS A 262 16.47 3.43 -8.58
N VAL A 263 17.55 3.43 -7.80
CA VAL A 263 17.64 2.68 -6.53
C VAL A 263 16.75 3.32 -5.48
N GLN A 264 16.66 4.64 -5.42
CA GLN A 264 15.75 5.37 -4.54
C GLN A 264 14.28 5.06 -4.85
N ARG A 265 13.89 4.94 -6.13
CA ARG A 265 12.55 4.47 -6.51
C ARG A 265 12.24 3.08 -5.97
N TYR A 266 13.20 2.15 -6.06
CA TYR A 266 13.04 0.85 -5.38
C TYR A 266 12.94 1.03 -3.86
N HIS A 267 13.73 1.92 -3.26
CA HIS A 267 13.70 2.14 -1.81
C HIS A 267 12.33 2.65 -1.37
N ASP A 268 11.66 3.48 -2.17
CA ASP A 268 10.29 3.93 -1.93
C ASP A 268 9.28 2.78 -1.97
N LEU A 269 9.47 1.81 -2.88
CA LEU A 269 8.65 0.59 -2.95
C LEU A 269 8.88 -0.34 -1.74
N TYR A 270 10.12 -0.79 -1.53
CA TYR A 270 10.45 -1.75 -0.47
C TYR A 270 10.38 -1.13 0.93
N ASN A 271 10.57 0.19 1.02
CA ASN A 271 10.79 0.99 2.23
C ASN A 271 12.04 0.61 3.02
N LYS A 272 12.70 -0.51 2.68
CA LYS A 272 13.91 -0.98 3.33
C LYS A 272 14.82 -1.78 2.41
N PHE A 273 16.12 -1.67 2.62
CA PHE A 273 17.14 -2.51 1.98
C PHE A 273 17.99 -3.22 3.01
N TYR A 274 18.17 -4.53 2.85
CA TYR A 274 19.00 -5.33 3.73
C TYR A 274 20.46 -5.23 3.31
N VAL A 275 21.34 -4.96 4.28
CA VAL A 275 22.77 -4.69 4.03
C VAL A 275 23.71 -5.63 4.76
N GLY A 276 23.22 -6.39 5.74
CA GLY A 276 24.02 -7.39 6.42
C GLY A 276 23.29 -8.01 7.59
N TYR A 277 24.03 -8.67 8.47
CA TYR A 277 23.51 -9.17 9.74
C TYR A 277 24.52 -8.98 10.88
N LEU A 278 24.02 -8.91 12.11
CA LEU A 278 24.79 -9.05 13.34
C LEU A 278 24.63 -10.48 13.89
N ASN A 279 25.66 -11.00 14.52
CA ASN A 279 25.53 -12.12 15.44
C ASN A 279 24.78 -11.71 16.72
N VAL A 280 24.32 -12.69 17.49
CA VAL A 280 23.54 -12.44 18.72
C VAL A 280 24.34 -11.61 19.71
N GLU A 281 25.63 -11.87 19.90
CA GLU A 281 26.45 -11.16 20.89
C GLU A 281 26.46 -9.64 20.63
N ASN A 282 26.80 -9.23 19.41
CA ASN A 282 26.80 -7.82 19.01
C ASN A 282 25.39 -7.22 19.06
N ALA A 283 24.38 -7.99 18.64
CA ALA A 283 22.99 -7.54 18.67
C ALA A 283 22.49 -7.33 20.12
N THR A 284 22.81 -8.22 21.06
CA THR A 284 22.44 -8.11 22.48
C THR A 284 23.07 -6.88 23.11
N LYS A 285 24.37 -6.63 22.86
CA LYS A 285 25.06 -5.42 23.33
C LYS A 285 24.39 -4.13 22.87
N MET A 286 23.91 -4.10 21.62
CA MET A 286 23.35 -2.89 21.01
C MET A 286 21.83 -2.72 21.24
N LEU A 287 21.06 -3.81 21.22
CA LEU A 287 19.59 -3.81 21.22
C LEU A 287 18.98 -4.26 22.54
N LYS A 288 19.81 -4.63 23.53
CA LYS A 288 19.36 -5.18 24.82
C LYS A 288 18.37 -6.33 24.60
N LEU A 289 18.76 -7.30 23.77
CA LEU A 289 17.89 -8.42 23.44
C LEU A 289 17.56 -9.23 24.70
N GLU A 290 16.28 -9.47 24.91
CA GLU A 290 15.77 -10.32 25.99
C GLU A 290 15.40 -11.70 25.43
N GLY A 291 15.75 -12.75 26.18
CA GLY A 291 15.45 -14.15 25.85
C GLY A 291 16.66 -14.95 25.38
N GLU A 292 16.45 -16.26 25.26
CA GLU A 292 17.46 -17.21 24.78
C GLU A 292 17.40 -17.31 23.25
N TYR A 293 18.55 -17.07 22.60
CA TYR A 293 18.73 -17.19 21.16
C TYR A 293 19.84 -18.19 20.89
N ALA A 294 19.71 -18.99 19.84
CA ALA A 294 20.79 -19.86 19.40
C ALA A 294 22.00 -19.02 18.95
N ASP A 295 23.22 -19.52 19.14
CA ASP A 295 24.45 -18.80 18.74
C ASP A 295 24.50 -18.48 17.23
N THR A 296 23.83 -19.31 16.42
CA THR A 296 23.71 -19.12 14.97
C THR A 296 22.59 -18.14 14.57
N GLN A 297 21.83 -17.61 15.53
CA GLN A 297 20.75 -16.68 15.25
C GLN A 297 21.33 -15.37 14.68
N ARG A 298 20.85 -15.00 13.50
CA ARG A 298 21.22 -13.76 12.82
C ARG A 298 20.20 -12.68 13.11
N VAL A 299 20.68 -11.46 13.33
CA VAL A 299 19.87 -10.24 13.41
C VAL A 299 20.13 -9.42 12.15
N MET A 300 19.16 -9.42 11.24
CA MET A 300 19.30 -8.76 9.95
C MET A 300 19.33 -7.24 10.11
N VAL A 301 20.26 -6.59 9.43
CA VAL A 301 20.44 -5.14 9.42
C VAL A 301 19.86 -4.59 8.12
N ALA A 302 18.99 -3.59 8.23
CA ALA A 302 18.34 -2.95 7.09
C ALA A 302 18.42 -1.42 7.16
N LEU A 303 18.46 -0.80 5.98
CA LEU A 303 18.32 0.64 5.75
C LEU A 303 16.85 0.95 5.50
N GLU A 304 16.15 1.54 6.46
CA GLU A 304 14.75 1.96 6.31
C GLU A 304 14.68 3.44 5.91
N LYS A 305 13.93 3.75 4.85
CA LYS A 305 13.66 5.12 4.43
C LYS A 305 12.41 5.64 5.15
N LYS A 306 12.58 6.69 5.95
CA LYS A 306 11.48 7.39 6.64
C LYS A 306 10.69 8.26 5.66
N HIS A 307 9.57 8.79 6.14
CA HIS A 307 8.75 9.70 5.34
C HIS A 307 9.45 11.01 5.01
N SER A 308 10.31 11.50 5.92
CA SER A 308 11.20 12.65 5.73
C SER A 308 12.35 12.38 4.75
N ASP A 309 12.36 11.21 4.09
CA ASP A 309 13.44 10.70 3.25
C ASP A 309 14.78 10.48 3.96
N GLU A 310 14.81 10.66 5.29
CA GLU A 310 15.89 10.18 6.15
C GLU A 310 16.01 8.66 6.05
N ILE A 311 17.22 8.15 5.80
CA ILE A 311 17.49 6.72 5.79
C ILE A 311 18.16 6.35 7.12
N VAL A 312 17.57 5.40 7.85
CA VAL A 312 18.03 4.95 9.18
C VAL A 312 18.27 3.45 9.23
N LEU A 313 19.03 3.00 10.22
CA LEU A 313 19.20 1.57 10.48
C LEU A 313 18.08 0.99 11.31
N THR A 314 17.59 -0.16 10.88
CA THR A 314 16.63 -0.99 11.61
C THR A 314 17.08 -2.44 11.63
N TYR A 315 16.57 -3.21 12.58
CA TYR A 315 17.08 -4.54 12.89
C TYR A 315 15.94 -5.54 12.99
N TYR A 316 16.10 -6.70 12.36
CA TYR A 316 15.07 -7.72 12.27
C TYR A 316 15.58 -9.04 12.84
N ILE A 317 14.85 -9.62 13.79
CA ILE A 317 15.14 -10.94 14.33
C ILE A 317 13.98 -11.88 14.06
N GLN A 318 14.27 -12.93 13.30
CA GLN A 318 13.32 -13.97 12.96
C GLN A 318 13.56 -15.18 13.85
N THR A 319 12.63 -15.43 14.78
CA THR A 319 12.69 -16.55 15.74
C THR A 319 11.85 -17.75 15.31
N GLY A 320 11.20 -17.66 14.16
CA GLY A 320 10.45 -18.75 13.53
C GLY A 320 9.85 -18.33 12.20
N ARG A 321 9.27 -19.28 11.46
CA ARG A 321 8.78 -19.06 10.08
C ARG A 321 7.79 -17.90 9.95
N LYS A 322 6.97 -17.66 10.97
CA LYS A 322 5.97 -16.59 11.04
C LYS A 322 6.20 -15.62 12.21
N LYS A 323 7.36 -15.67 12.87
CA LYS A 323 7.64 -14.89 14.08
C LYS A 323 8.82 -13.97 13.81
N LEU A 324 8.51 -12.70 13.54
CA LEU A 324 9.48 -11.66 13.22
C LEU A 324 9.31 -10.46 14.14
N TYR A 325 10.41 -9.96 14.68
CA TYR A 325 10.44 -8.72 15.44
C TYR A 325 11.32 -7.68 14.75
N LEU A 326 10.83 -6.45 14.70
CA LEU A 326 11.57 -5.26 14.32
C LEU A 326 12.06 -4.55 15.57
N TYR A 327 13.33 -4.19 15.57
CA TYR A 327 13.95 -3.32 16.55
C TYR A 327 14.39 -2.02 15.88
N THR A 328 14.04 -0.89 16.47
CA THR A 328 14.50 0.43 16.04
C THR A 328 15.16 1.15 17.21
N ILE A 329 16.11 2.03 16.90
CA ILE A 329 16.80 2.87 17.88
C ILE A 329 16.56 4.32 17.48
N GLU A 330 15.74 5.04 18.25
CA GLU A 330 15.45 6.45 18.03
C GLU A 330 15.80 7.24 19.29
N ASN A 331 16.66 8.24 19.17
CA ASN A 331 17.12 9.07 20.31
C ASN A 331 17.59 8.25 21.52
N GLY A 332 18.29 7.14 21.27
CA GLY A 332 18.77 6.21 22.30
C GLY A 332 17.70 5.27 22.88
N LYS A 333 16.42 5.46 22.55
CA LYS A 333 15.33 4.58 22.93
C LYS A 333 15.22 3.42 21.96
N ILE A 334 15.26 2.20 22.50
CA ILE A 334 15.04 0.98 21.73
C ILE A 334 13.54 0.68 21.76
N THR A 335 12.95 0.42 20.59
CA THR A 335 11.59 -0.08 20.49
C THR A 335 11.57 -1.45 19.82
N LYS A 336 10.64 -2.31 20.23
CA LYS A 336 10.43 -3.66 19.72
C LYS A 336 9.00 -3.77 19.22
N GLU A 337 8.84 -4.14 17.96
CA GLU A 337 7.54 -4.32 17.31
C GLU A 337 7.44 -5.74 16.75
N LYS A 338 6.37 -6.47 17.07
CA LYS A 338 6.07 -7.75 16.42
C LYS A 338 5.45 -7.48 15.05
N LYS A 339 6.04 -8.02 13.99
CA LYS A 339 5.51 -7.88 12.62
C LYS A 339 4.40 -8.89 12.34
N ASP A 340 3.52 -8.53 11.40
CA ASP A 340 2.46 -9.40 10.91
C ASP A 340 3.04 -10.73 10.37
N PRO A 341 2.62 -11.88 10.91
CA PRO A 341 3.08 -13.20 10.47
C PRO A 341 2.83 -13.51 8.98
N TYR A 342 1.87 -12.83 8.35
CA TYR A 342 1.50 -13.00 6.95
C TYR A 342 2.00 -11.88 6.05
N GLY A 343 2.58 -10.83 6.63
CA GLY A 343 3.10 -9.68 5.91
C GLY A 343 4.33 -10.03 5.06
N ILE A 344 4.50 -9.31 3.95
CA ILE A 344 5.60 -9.53 3.00
C ILE A 344 6.99 -9.44 3.66
N THR A 345 7.15 -8.57 4.66
CA THR A 345 8.41 -8.39 5.39
C THR A 345 8.95 -9.70 5.99
N VAL A 346 8.08 -10.61 6.45
CA VAL A 346 8.51 -11.93 6.95
C VAL A 346 9.19 -12.75 5.85
N THR A 347 8.62 -12.72 4.64
CA THR A 347 9.17 -13.44 3.49
C THR A 347 10.43 -12.78 2.93
N GLU A 348 10.53 -11.45 2.99
CA GLU A 348 11.72 -10.71 2.58
C GLU A 348 12.92 -11.02 3.47
N VAL A 349 12.74 -10.94 4.80
CA VAL A 349 13.77 -11.28 5.78
C VAL A 349 14.24 -12.71 5.58
N PHE A 350 13.31 -13.66 5.45
CA PHE A 350 13.64 -15.06 5.20
C PHE A 350 14.45 -15.25 3.90
N HIS A 351 14.01 -14.60 2.82
CA HIS A 351 14.67 -14.68 1.51
C HIS A 351 16.09 -14.14 1.56
N ILE A 352 16.31 -12.95 2.14
CA ILE A 352 17.63 -12.34 2.19
C ILE A 352 18.55 -13.05 3.18
N ASN A 353 18.05 -13.48 4.34
CA ASN A 353 18.86 -14.22 5.31
C ASN A 353 19.45 -15.49 4.69
N LYS A 354 18.69 -16.20 3.85
CA LYS A 354 19.17 -17.39 3.10
C LYS A 354 20.27 -17.05 2.07
N GLN A 355 20.32 -15.81 1.59
CA GLN A 355 21.27 -15.40 0.57
C GLN A 355 22.57 -14.82 1.11
N MET A 356 22.57 -14.38 2.37
CA MET A 356 23.74 -13.78 3.00
C MET A 356 24.70 -14.85 3.53
N ASP A 357 25.93 -14.84 3.02
CA ASP A 357 27.07 -15.56 3.57
C ASP A 357 27.84 -14.71 4.61
N ASN A 358 28.97 -15.21 5.08
CA ASN A 358 29.77 -14.55 6.13
C ASN A 358 30.35 -13.18 5.70
N SER A 359 30.40 -12.85 4.40
CA SER A 359 30.84 -11.52 3.94
C SER A 359 29.85 -10.39 4.30
N TYR A 360 28.63 -10.76 4.69
CA TYR A 360 27.58 -9.84 5.13
C TYR A 360 27.55 -9.66 6.65
N GLU A 361 28.41 -10.34 7.41
CA GLU A 361 28.50 -10.13 8.84
C GLU A 361 29.01 -8.72 9.15
N MET A 362 28.27 -8.05 10.02
CA MET A 362 28.59 -6.71 10.50
C MET A 362 29.01 -6.77 11.98
N ASN A 363 29.84 -5.84 12.38
CA ASN A 363 30.19 -5.60 13.78
C ASN A 363 29.75 -4.17 14.18
N LEU A 364 29.91 -3.82 15.45
CA LEU A 364 29.47 -2.51 15.96
C LEU A 364 30.20 -1.34 15.28
N THR A 365 31.47 -1.52 14.88
CA THR A 365 32.23 -0.53 14.10
C THR A 365 31.59 -0.28 12.74
N HIS A 366 31.23 -1.35 12.01
CA HIS A 366 30.51 -1.24 10.73
C HIS A 366 29.19 -0.49 10.89
N ILE A 367 28.43 -0.76 11.96
CA ILE A 367 27.18 -0.05 12.27
C ILE A 367 27.45 1.44 12.50
N GLY A 368 28.48 1.79 13.27
CA GLY A 368 28.87 3.18 13.52
C GLY A 368 29.21 3.93 12.24
N VAL A 369 30.00 3.31 11.35
CA VAL A 369 30.35 3.89 10.04
C VAL A 369 29.11 4.13 9.19
N VAL A 370 28.20 3.14 9.07
CA VAL A 370 26.97 3.30 8.30
C VAL A 370 26.09 4.41 8.86
N LYS A 371 25.88 4.47 10.18
CA LYS A 371 25.09 5.54 10.81
C LYS A 371 25.66 6.92 10.51
N LYS A 372 26.99 7.07 10.57
CA LYS A 372 27.67 8.31 10.25
C LYS A 372 27.44 8.72 8.78
N LEU A 373 27.66 7.81 7.83
CA LEU A 373 27.45 8.07 6.40
C LEU A 373 26.02 8.53 6.08
N LEU A 374 25.01 7.88 6.68
CA LEU A 374 23.61 8.23 6.47
C LEU A 374 23.28 9.60 7.08
N LYS A 375 23.77 9.89 8.29
CA LYS A 375 23.56 11.18 8.97
C LYS A 375 24.20 12.33 8.20
N ASP A 376 25.47 12.19 7.82
CA ASP A 376 26.22 13.23 7.10
C ASP A 376 25.52 13.57 5.77
N ARG A 377 24.98 12.56 5.07
CA ARG A 377 24.23 12.75 3.83
C ARG A 377 22.91 13.49 4.06
N PHE A 378 22.14 13.12 5.08
CA PHE A 378 20.85 13.73 5.36
C PHE A 378 21.00 15.20 5.74
N THR A 379 21.95 15.53 6.63
CA THR A 379 22.27 16.92 6.99
C THR A 379 22.67 17.74 5.77
N SER A 380 23.52 17.18 4.89
CA SER A 380 23.97 17.87 3.67
C SER A 380 22.87 18.08 2.62
N ALA A 381 21.77 17.31 2.70
CA ALA A 381 20.62 17.49 1.80
C ALA A 381 19.76 18.66 2.26
N ILE A 382 19.50 18.75 3.57
CA ILE A 382 18.73 19.84 4.18
C ILE A 382 19.39 21.19 3.89
N THR A 383 20.71 21.31 4.09
CA THR A 383 21.44 22.57 3.87
C THR A 383 21.55 23.03 2.41
N LYS A 384 21.08 22.23 1.44
CA LYS A 384 21.05 22.60 0.02
C LYS A 384 19.66 23.02 -0.47
N GLU A 385 18.64 22.79 0.34
CA GLU A 385 17.25 23.19 0.06
C GLU A 385 16.88 24.51 0.75
N ASP A 386 17.73 25.00 1.67
CA ASP A 386 17.80 26.38 2.16
C ASP A 386 18.74 27.22 1.26
#